data_AF-A0A6I4IMY2-F1
#
_entry.id   AF-A0A6I4IMY2-F1
#
_cell.length_a   1.000
_cell.length_b   1.000
_cell.length_c   1.000
_cell.angle_alpha   90.00
_cell.angle_beta   90.00
_cell.angle_gamma   90.00
#
_symmetry.space_group_name_H-M   'P 1'
#
loop_
_entity.id
_entity.type
_entity.pdbx_description
1 polymer ?
#
loop_
_entity_poly.entity_id
_entity_poly.type
_entity_poly.pdbx_seq_one_letter_code
_entity_poly.pdbx_strand_id
1 'polypeptide(L)'
;MENIDINFLTNLGWQLSQTGYNTEEKCLFKHPYPIELCWENSQKGFRVIFFDQSKQPIQTIENNFIKTESDYDRLIMPILKILQQSHN
;
A
#
# COMPACT_ATOMS: atom_id res chain seq x y z
N MET A 1 8.84 14.59 12.23
CA MET A 1 8.40 13.38 11.50
C MET A 1 8.44 13.70 10.03
N GLU A 2 9.08 12.86 9.24
CA GLU A 2 9.15 12.99 7.79
C GLU A 2 7.87 12.40 7.16
N ASN A 3 7.26 13.11 6.21
CA ASN A 3 6.11 12.60 5.48
C ASN A 3 6.60 11.61 4.42
N ILE A 4 5.90 10.48 4.27
CA ILE A 4 6.26 9.54 3.20
C ILE A 4 5.76 10.05 1.86
N ASP A 5 6.55 9.79 0.82
CA ASP A 5 6.21 10.07 -0.57
C ASP A 5 6.40 8.82 -1.44
N ILE A 6 6.22 8.98 -2.75
CA ILE A 6 6.42 7.89 -3.72
C ILE A 6 7.90 7.43 -3.75
N ASN A 7 8.86 8.34 -3.53
CA ASN A 7 10.28 8.00 -3.54
C ASN A 7 10.66 7.12 -2.36
N PHE A 8 10.12 7.43 -1.17
CA PHE A 8 10.28 6.58 0.02
C PHE A 8 9.79 5.15 -0.25
N LEU A 9 8.58 4.99 -0.78
CA LEU A 9 8.00 3.67 -1.04
C LEU A 9 8.75 2.94 -2.16
N THR A 10 9.18 3.62 -3.21
CA THR A 10 9.97 3.00 -4.30
C THR A 10 11.34 2.52 -3.83
N ASN A 11 12.01 3.26 -2.93
CA ASN A 11 13.24 2.80 -2.28
C ASN A 11 13.03 1.53 -1.43
N LEU A 12 11.82 1.30 -0.93
CA LEU A 12 11.43 0.08 -0.21
C LEU A 12 10.97 -1.06 -1.14
N GLY A 13 11.13 -0.90 -2.45
CA GLY A 13 10.81 -1.90 -3.47
C GLY A 13 9.34 -1.93 -3.89
N TRP A 14 8.57 -0.87 -3.62
CA TRP A 14 7.26 -0.68 -4.23
C TRP A 14 7.41 -0.17 -5.67
N GLN A 15 6.51 -0.58 -6.56
CA GLN A 15 6.54 -0.26 -7.98
C GLN A 15 5.24 0.45 -8.38
N LEU A 16 5.33 1.43 -9.29
CA LEU A 16 4.14 2.14 -9.78
C LEU A 16 3.22 1.17 -10.54
N SER A 17 1.96 1.10 -10.10
CA SER A 17 0.94 0.29 -10.76
C SER A 17 0.53 0.99 -12.06
N GLN A 18 0.70 0.30 -13.19
CA GLN A 18 0.25 0.78 -14.50
C GLN A 18 -1.24 0.51 -14.74
N THR A 19 -1.86 -0.31 -13.89
CA THR A 19 -3.23 -0.82 -14.02
C THR A 19 -3.97 -0.77 -12.69
N GLY A 20 -3.64 0.19 -11.82
CA GLY A 20 -4.16 0.25 -10.45
C GLY A 20 -5.69 0.21 -10.40
N TYR A 21 -6.22 -0.14 -9.22
CA TYR A 21 -7.67 -0.20 -8.95
C TYR A 21 -8.44 1.02 -9.47
N ASN A 22 -7.78 2.18 -9.54
CA ASN A 22 -8.27 3.37 -10.21
C ASN A 22 -7.14 3.98 -11.05
N THR A 23 -7.31 4.08 -12.37
CA THR A 23 -6.29 4.60 -13.30
C THR A 23 -5.95 6.07 -13.09
N GLU A 24 -6.78 6.78 -12.32
CA GLU A 24 -6.57 8.18 -11.94
C GLU A 24 -5.72 8.33 -10.66
N GLU A 25 -5.62 7.27 -9.85
CA GLU A 25 -4.86 7.27 -8.60
C GLU A 25 -3.43 6.78 -8.84
N LYS A 26 -2.44 7.49 -8.28
CA LYS A 26 -1.06 7.01 -8.26
C LYS A 26 -0.95 5.88 -7.23
N CYS A 27 -1.12 4.66 -7.71
CA CYS A 27 -1.01 3.45 -6.89
C CYS A 27 0.37 2.80 -7.02
N LEU A 28 0.81 2.16 -5.95
CA LEU A 28 2.06 1.43 -5.84
C LEU A 28 1.77 -0.01 -5.41
N PHE A 29 2.42 -1.00 -6.01
CA PHE A 29 2.28 -2.42 -5.68
C PHE A 29 3.64 -3.01 -5.30
N LYS A 30 3.64 -4.18 -4.64
CA LYS A 30 4.87 -4.91 -4.31
C LYS A 30 4.65 -6.42 -4.44
N HIS A 31 5.26 -7.04 -5.45
CA HIS A 31 5.15 -8.49 -5.66
C HIS A 31 5.85 -9.27 -4.53
N PRO A 32 5.33 -10.43 -4.07
CA PRO A 32 4.09 -11.10 -4.48
C PRO A 32 2.84 -10.70 -3.69
N TYR A 33 2.91 -9.62 -2.90
CA TYR A 33 1.85 -9.29 -1.95
C TYR A 33 0.58 -8.79 -2.66
N PRO A 34 -0.61 -9.25 -2.24
CA PRO A 34 -1.89 -8.79 -2.78
C PRO A 34 -2.30 -7.43 -2.16
N ILE A 35 -1.40 -6.45 -2.20
CA ILE A 35 -1.58 -5.12 -1.61
C ILE A 35 -1.16 -4.05 -2.61
N GLU A 36 -1.98 -3.01 -2.74
CA GLU A 36 -1.59 -1.73 -3.34
C GLU A 36 -1.69 -0.58 -2.32
N LEU A 37 -0.84 0.42 -2.50
CA LEU A 37 -0.85 1.68 -1.78
C LEU A 37 -1.23 2.80 -2.74
N CYS A 38 -2.41 3.39 -2.58
CA CYS A 38 -2.92 4.43 -3.48
C CYS A 38 -2.93 5.79 -2.80
N TRP A 39 -2.36 6.80 -3.46
CA TRP A 39 -2.34 8.16 -2.92
C TRP A 39 -3.75 8.78 -2.91
N GLU A 40 -4.20 9.23 -1.75
CA GLU A 40 -5.47 9.92 -1.58
C GLU A 40 -5.26 11.40 -1.22
N ASN A 41 -5.62 12.29 -2.14
CA ASN A 41 -5.31 13.72 -2.02
C ASN A 41 -6.07 14.42 -0.88
N SER A 42 -7.31 14.00 -0.60
CA SER A 42 -8.14 14.52 0.50
C SER A 42 -7.50 14.25 1.87
N GLN A 43 -6.80 13.12 2.00
CA GLN A 43 -6.20 12.67 3.26
C GLN A 43 -4.69 12.95 3.36
N LYS A 44 -4.07 13.34 2.24
CA LYS A 44 -2.62 13.54 2.09
C LYS A 44 -1.84 12.33 2.60
N GLY A 45 -2.20 11.14 2.12
CA GLY A 45 -1.57 9.88 2.53
C GLY A 45 -1.91 8.73 1.60
N PHE A 46 -1.26 7.60 1.82
CA PHE A 46 -1.50 6.38 1.05
C PHE A 46 -2.56 5.52 1.74
N ARG A 47 -3.64 5.22 1.03
CA ARG A 47 -4.63 4.22 1.43
C ARG A 47 -4.09 2.84 1.11
N VAL A 48 -4.27 1.90 2.06
CA VAL A 48 -3.93 0.49 1.86
C VAL A 48 -5.13 -0.23 1.24
N ILE A 49 -4.92 -0.87 0.08
CA ILE A 49 -5.93 -1.65 -0.62
C ILE A 49 -5.45 -3.10 -0.66
N PHE A 50 -6.26 -4.01 -0.14
CA PHE A 50 -6.03 -5.44 -0.24
C PHE A 50 -6.79 -6.01 -1.42
N PHE A 51 -6.24 -7.03 -2.06
CA PHE A 51 -6.89 -7.73 -3.14
C PHE A 51 -7.16 -9.18 -2.78
N ASP A 52 -8.29 -9.70 -3.23
CA ASP A 52 -8.56 -11.13 -3.18
C ASP A 52 -7.81 -11.88 -4.30
N GLN A 53 -8.00 -13.20 -4.34
CA GLN A 53 -7.39 -14.06 -5.36
C GLN A 53 -7.87 -13.74 -6.80
N SER A 54 -9.04 -13.12 -6.92
CA SER A 54 -9.63 -12.67 -8.19
C SER A 54 -9.20 -11.25 -8.56
N LYS A 55 -8.24 -10.67 -7.83
CA LYS A 55 -7.77 -9.28 -7.96
C LYS A 55 -8.87 -8.25 -7.76
N GLN A 56 -9.90 -8.57 -6.98
CA GLN A 56 -10.91 -7.62 -6.56
C GLN A 56 -10.48 -6.97 -5.23
N PRO A 57 -10.72 -5.66 -5.05
CA PRO A 57 -10.44 -5.01 -3.77
C PRO A 57 -11.27 -5.65 -2.65
N ILE A 58 -10.63 -6.00 -1.56
CA ILE A 58 -11.30 -6.34 -0.31
C ILE A 58 -11.46 -5.03 0.47
N GLN A 59 -12.65 -4.85 1.04
CA GLN A 59 -13.11 -3.68 1.78
C GLN A 59 -11.96 -2.90 2.46
N THR A 60 -11.79 -1.64 2.05
CA THR A 60 -10.78 -0.74 2.64
C THR A 60 -11.18 -0.41 4.06
N ILE A 61 -10.28 -0.63 5.02
CA ILE A 61 -10.48 -0.19 6.40
C ILE A 61 -10.45 1.35 6.39
N GLU A 62 -11.61 1.97 6.55
CA GLU A 62 -11.72 3.43 6.68
C GLU A 62 -10.81 3.89 7.83
N ASN A 63 -9.93 4.85 7.54
CA ASN A 63 -8.92 5.46 8.43
C ASN A 63 -7.51 4.84 8.49
N ASN A 64 -7.17 3.84 7.68
CA ASN A 64 -5.79 3.34 7.61
C ASN A 64 -4.99 4.02 6.48
N PHE A 65 -4.61 5.28 6.72
CA PHE A 65 -3.71 6.03 5.84
C PHE A 65 -2.28 5.99 6.36
N ILE A 66 -1.34 5.74 5.45
CA ILE A 66 0.08 5.86 5.71
C ILE A 66 0.52 7.27 5.33
N LYS A 67 0.88 8.07 6.32
CA LYS A 67 1.29 9.48 6.13
C LYS A 67 2.76 9.69 6.50
N THR A 68 3.27 8.88 7.43
CA THR A 68 4.63 8.94 7.95
C THR A 68 5.30 7.57 7.94
N GLU A 69 6.61 7.53 8.13
CA GLU A 69 7.37 6.27 8.27
C GLU A 69 6.87 5.43 9.45
N SER A 70 6.51 6.09 10.56
CA SER A 70 5.91 5.42 11.72
C SER A 70 4.57 4.75 11.39
N ASP A 71 3.74 5.36 10.52
CA ASP A 71 2.53 4.71 10.04
C ASP A 71 2.85 3.49 9.18
N TYR A 72 3.90 3.57 8.35
CA TYR A 72 4.34 2.45 7.51
C TYR A 72 4.80 1.27 8.35
N ASP A 73 5.64 1.53 9.36
CA ASP A 73 6.15 0.51 10.27
C ASP A 73 5.06 -0.11 11.15
N ARG A 74 4.05 0.67 11.54
CA ARG A 74 2.95 0.20 12.36
C ARG A 74 1.90 -0.57 11.57
N LEU A 75 1.59 -0.12 10.34
CA LEU A 75 0.50 -0.68 9.54
C LEU A 75 1.01 -1.71 8.53
N ILE A 76 1.98 -1.38 7.69
CA ILE A 76 2.41 -2.21 6.55
C ILE A 76 3.40 -3.28 6.94
N MET A 77 4.43 -2.95 7.73
CA MET A 77 5.48 -3.91 8.05
C MET A 77 4.97 -5.21 8.70
N PRO A 78 4.00 -5.19 9.64
CA PRO A 78 3.43 -6.41 10.21
C PRO A 78 2.66 -7.23 9.17
N ILE A 79 1.91 -6.59 8.28
CA ILE A 79 1.14 -7.25 7.22
C ILE A 79 2.10 -7.99 6.28
N LEU A 80 3.14 -7.31 5.81
CA LEU A 80 4.13 -7.93 4.91
C LEU A 80 4.81 -9.13 5.56
N LYS A 81 5.15 -9.04 6.86
CA LYS A 81 5.73 -10.17 7.62
C LYS A 81 4.79 -11.37 7.67
N ILE A 82 3.51 -11.15 7.97
CA ILE A 82 2.50 -12.23 8.04
C ILE A 82 2.32 -12.88 6.66
N LEU A 83 2.22 -12.09 5.61
CA LEU A 83 2.05 -12.59 4.24
C LEU A 83 3.28 -13.34 3.73
N GLN A 84 4.48 -12.91 4.12
CA GLN A 84 5.72 -13.62 3.78
C GLN A 84 5.79 -14.99 4.47
N GLN A 85 5.33 -15.09 5.72
CA GLN A 85 5.32 -16.35 6.47
C GLN A 85 4.34 -17.38 5.90
N SER A 86 3.24 -16.95 5.28
CA SER A 86 2.26 -17.86 4.67
C SER A 86 2.64 -18.33 3.26
N HIS A 87 3.69 -17.76 2.67
CA HIS A 87 4.25 -18.18 1.38
C HIS A 87 5.42 -19.16 1.51
N ASN A 88 5.89 -19.43 2.74
CA ASN A 88 6.88 -20.47 3.07
C ASN A 88 6.20 -21.68 3.71
#